data_AF-A0A8X6RVE8-F1
#
_entry.id   AF-A0A8X6RVE8-F1
#
_cell.length_a   1.000
_cell.length_b   1.000
_cell.length_c   1.000
_cell.angle_alpha   90.00
_cell.angle_beta   90.00
_cell.angle_gamma   90.00
#
_symmetry.space_group_name_H-M   'P 1'
#
loop_
_entity.id
_entity.type
_entity.pdbx_description
1 polymer ?
#
loop_
_entity_poly.entity_id
_entity_poly.type
_entity_poly.pdbx_seq_one_letter_code
_entity_poly.pdbx_strand_id
1 'polypeptide(L)' 'MVERLKDAGHPLNDMYCAFQAIRTLSPEFQGIEQILYCWPDEDFKLDKIENELIAEENRLKQLKNDLS' A
#
# COMPACT_ATOMS: atom_id res chain seq x y z
N MET A 1 -3.87 -7.29 -11.76
CA MET A 1 -3.54 -8.70 -11.44
C MET A 1 -4.66 -9.30 -10.59
N VAL A 2 -4.99 -8.68 -9.44
CA VAL A 2 -6.07 -9.11 -8.54
C VAL A 2 -7.41 -9.30 -9.27
N GLU A 3 -7.90 -8.27 -9.97
CA GLU A 3 -9.17 -8.39 -10.74
C GLU A 3 -9.13 -9.50 -11.79
N ARG A 4 -8.00 -9.72 -12.47
CA ARG A 4 -7.87 -10.78 -13.48
C ARG A 4 -7.95 -12.19 -12.86
N LEU A 5 -7.37 -12.36 -11.67
CA LEU A 5 -7.43 -13.63 -10.94
C LEU A 5 -8.82 -13.88 -10.37
N LYS A 6 -9.48 -12.82 -9.89
CA LYS A 6 -10.88 -12.86 -9.46
C LYS A 6 -11.80 -13.27 -10.62
N ASP A 7 -11.66 -12.65 -11.79
CA ASP A 7 -12.43 -12.99 -13.00
C ASP A 7 -12.17 -14.42 -13.49
N ALA A 8 -10.97 -14.96 -13.24
CA ALA A 8 -10.60 -16.34 -13.56
C ALA A 8 -11.07 -17.37 -12.51
N GLY A 9 -11.83 -16.98 -11.48
CA GLY A 9 -12.31 -17.88 -10.43
C GLY A 9 -11.27 -18.21 -9.35
N HIS A 10 -10.18 -17.44 -9.29
CA HIS A 10 -9.09 -17.59 -8.32
C HIS A 10 -8.93 -16.31 -7.49
N PRO A 11 -9.93 -15.88 -6.71
CA PRO A 11 -9.84 -14.66 -5.92
C PRO A 11 -8.67 -14.77 -4.94
N LEU A 12 -7.81 -13.74 -4.91
CA LEU A 12 -6.76 -13.64 -3.92
C LEU A 12 -7.35 -13.13 -2.60
N ASN A 13 -6.75 -13.55 -1.49
CA ASN A 13 -7.09 -13.04 -0.18
C ASN A 13 -6.61 -11.58 -0.04
N ASP A 14 -7.48 -10.70 0.47
CA ASP A 14 -7.17 -9.26 0.60
C ASP A 14 -5.96 -8.98 1.48
N MET A 15 -5.75 -9.75 2.57
CA MET A 15 -4.56 -9.63 3.41
C MET A 15 -3.30 -9.96 2.59
N TYR A 16 -3.36 -11.02 1.78
CA TYR A 16 -2.25 -11.38 0.91
C TYR A 16 -1.94 -10.24 -0.09
N CYS A 17 -2.97 -9.68 -0.73
CA CYS A 17 -2.79 -8.54 -1.64
C CYS A 17 -2.18 -7.32 -0.94
N ALA A 18 -2.66 -7.00 0.26
CA ALA A 18 -2.16 -5.90 1.07
C ALA A 18 -0.68 -6.08 1.46
N PHE A 19 -0.29 -7.26 1.96
CA PHE A 19 1.11 -7.56 2.27
C PHE A 19 2.02 -7.50 1.04
N GLN A 20 1.55 -8.01 -0.10
CA GLN A 20 2.32 -7.93 -1.34
C GLN A 20 2.49 -6.49 -1.81
N ALA A 21 1.44 -5.66 -1.72
CA ALA A 21 1.52 -4.26 -2.08
C ALA A 21 2.63 -3.55 -1.28
N ILE A 22 2.62 -3.68 0.05
CA ILE A 22 3.62 -3.07 0.94
C ILE A 22 5.04 -3.56 0.61
N ARG A 23 5.22 -4.87 0.44
CA ARG A 23 6.55 -5.48 0.18
C ARG A 23 7.17 -5.07 -1.16
N THR A 24 6.36 -4.57 -2.10
CA THR A 24 6.82 -4.12 -3.42
C THR A 24 7.16 -2.64 -3.50
N LEU A 25 7.03 -1.89 -2.39
CA LEU A 25 7.27 -0.46 -2.37
C LEU A 25 8.76 -0.10 -2.53
N SER A 26 9.00 1.08 -3.10
CA SER A 26 10.33 1.67 -3.19
C SER A 26 10.85 2.04 -1.78
N PRO A 27 12.18 2.02 -1.52
CA PRO A 27 12.74 2.37 -0.21
C PRO A 27 12.33 3.75 0.33
N GLU A 28 11.92 4.69 -0.52
CA GLU A 28 11.40 6.00 -0.11
C GLU A 28 10.10 5.92 0.72
N PHE A 29 9.38 4.81 0.66
CA PHE A 29 8.17 4.52 1.44
C PHE A 29 8.44 3.76 2.75
N GLN A 30 9.72 3.53 3.11
CA GLN A 30 10.07 2.76 4.31
C GLN A 30 9.44 3.31 5.60
N GLY A 31 9.20 4.64 5.66
CA GLY A 31 8.51 5.27 6.78
C GLY A 31 7.07 4.79 6.95
N ILE A 32 6.29 4.79 5.86
CA ILE A 32 4.88 4.37 5.92
C ILE A 32 4.73 2.85 6.04
N GLU A 33 5.65 2.07 5.46
CA GLU A 33 5.66 0.61 5.63
C GLU A 33 5.64 0.20 7.11
N GLN A 34 6.46 0.84 7.95
CA GLN A 34 6.50 0.56 9.39
C GLN A 34 5.18 0.88 10.08
N ILE A 35 4.51 1.97 9.70
CA ILE A 35 3.22 2.37 10.26
C ILE A 35 2.14 1.36 9.89
N LEU A 36 2.08 0.92 8.63
CA LEU A 36 1.09 -0.02 8.14
C LEU A 36 1.21 -1.39 8.80
N TYR A 37 2.42 -1.86 9.13
CA TYR A 37 2.60 -3.10 9.89
C TYR A 37 2.16 -3.00 11.36
N CYS A 38 2.03 -1.80 11.92
CA CYS A 38 1.55 -1.59 13.29
C CYS A 38 0.03 -1.49 13.39
N TRP A 39 -0.69 -1.53 12.27
CA TRP A 39 -2.15 -1.47 12.29
C TRP A 39 -2.76 -2.77 12.83
N PRO A 40 -3.87 -2.68 13.58
CA PRO A 40 -4.63 -3.87 13.94
C PRO A 40 -5.25 -4.50 12.69
N ASP A 41 -5.50 -5.81 12.72
CA ASP A 41 -6.06 -6.58 11.59
C ASP A 41 -7.40 -6.02 11.05
N GLU A 42 -8.15 -5.33 11.90
CA GLU A 42 -9.41 -4.66 11.54
C GLU A 42 -9.20 -3.42 10.67
N ASP A 43 -8.07 -2.74 10.83
CA ASP A 43 -7.67 -1.58 10.03
C ASP A 43 -6.82 -1.97 8.82
N PHE A 44 -6.19 -3.15 8.83
CA PHE A 44 -5.40 -3.66 7.72
C PHE A 44 -6.28 -4.12 6.55
N LYS A 45 -6.85 -3.15 5.84
CA LYS A 45 -7.72 -3.33 4.68
C LYS A 45 -7.09 -2.71 3.44
N LEU A 46 -7.28 -3.36 2.29
CA LEU A 46 -6.61 -3.01 1.04
C LEU A 46 -6.92 -1.58 0.59
N ASP A 47 -8.17 -1.13 0.73
CA ASP A 47 -8.64 0.21 0.40
C ASP A 47 -8.02 1.29 1.32
N LYS A 48 -7.91 1.02 2.62
CA LYS A 48 -7.23 1.92 3.55
C LYS A 48 -5.74 2.04 3.23
N ILE A 49 -5.08 0.91 2.97
CA ILE A 49 -3.66 0.87 2.59
C ILE A 49 -3.43 1.65 1.28
N GLU A 50 -4.29 1.47 0.28
CA GLU A 50 -4.21 2.21 -0.99
C GLU A 50 -4.28 3.73 -0.76
N ASN A 51 -5.23 4.19 0.06
CA ASN A 51 -5.38 5.62 0.38
C ASN A 51 -4.13 6.20 1.08
N GLU A 52 -3.55 5.47 2.03
CA GLU A 52 -2.34 5.88 2.75
C GLU A 52 -1.12 5.95 1.82
N LEU A 53 -0.96 4.98 0.91
CA LEU A 53 0.13 4.98 -0.05
C LEU A 53 0.03 6.15 -1.05
N ILE A 54 -1.18 6.49 -1.49
CA ILE A 54 -1.42 7.68 -2.33
C ILE A 54 -1.08 8.96 -1.58
N ALA A 55 -1.47 9.06 -0.30
CA ALA A 55 -1.15 10.21 0.53
C ALA A 55 0.37 10.38 0.71
N GLU A 56 1.09 9.29 0.96
CA GLU A 56 2.55 9.30 1.10
C GLU A 56 3.25 9.66 -0.21
N GLU A 57 2.79 9.14 -1.34
CA GLU A 57 3.33 9.51 -2.66
C GLU A 57 3.21 11.03 -2.90
N ASN A 58 2.07 11.62 -2.56
CA ASN A 58 1.86 13.06 -2.66
C ASN A 58 2.78 13.85 -1.73
N ARG A 59 2.95 13.39 -0.49
CA ARG A 59 3.87 14.00 0.49
C ARG A 59 5.32 13.97 -0.01
N LEU A 60 5.76 12.84 -0.55
CA LEU A 60 7.10 12.67 -1.11
C LEU A 60 7.33 13.55 -2.34
N LYS A 61 6.33 13.70 -3.22
CA LYS A 61 6.38 14.62 -4.37
C LYS A 61 6.53 16.08 -3.92
N GLN A 62 5.76 16.49 -2.91
CA GLN A 62 5.87 17.85 -2.36
C GLN A 62 7.25 18.09 -1.73
N LEU A 63 7.73 17.16 -0.92
CA LEU A 63 9.07 17.27 -0.31
C LEU A 63 10.18 17.43 -1.36
N LYS A 64 10.10 16.70 -2.47
CA LYS A 64 11.06 16.82 -3.58
C LYS A 64 10.99 18.19 -4.27
N ASN A 65 9.80 18.78 -4.40
CA ASN A 65 9.64 20.12 -4.96
C ASN A 65 10.17 21.21 -4.02
N ASP A 66 9.97 21.07 -2.71
CA ASP A 66 10.46 22.04 -1.72
C ASP A 66 11.99 22.04 -1.57
N LEU A 67 12.63 20.93 -1.96
CA LEU A 67 14.09 20.75 -1.97
C LEU A 67 14.75 21.15 -3.32
N SER A 68 13.95 21.53 -4.32
CA SER A 68 14.36 21.97 -5.67
C SER A 68 14.51 23.49 -5.75
#